data_AF-A0AAU1BZI1-F1
#
_entry.id   AF-A0AAU1BZI1-F1
#
_cell.length_a   1.000
_cell.length_b   1.000
_cell.length_c   1.000
_cell.angle_alpha   90.00
_cell.angle_beta   90.00
_cell.angle_gamma   90.00
#
_symmetry.space_group_name_H-M   'P 1'
#
loop_
_entity.id
_entity.type
_entity.pdbx_description
1 polymer ?
#
loop_
_entity_poly.entity_id
_entity_poly.type
_entity_poly.pdbx_seq_one_letter_code
_entity_poly.pdbx_strand_id
1 'polypeptide(L)'
;MSGSALPSPEDRRLRRRLKKVRQTCEALLADWGMEHGCGIDELHHYLSTQNQRPIHLIPMPFPERHLFGLWLKLDDFDIIAYEKAASASHKEHIIAHELSHIAFAHRGSVEFDHSDTSQLFTDVEPAVVQSMLMRSRYSDDEEQEAETMASLILARATKRWLEPAWGVPEEAAEIVARIENGVGNPDQS
;
A
#
# COMPACT_ATOMS: atom_id res chain seq x y z
N MET A 1 9.88 -43.83 -7.94
CA MET A 1 9.28 -42.74 -8.74
C MET A 1 8.01 -42.31 -8.06
N SER A 2 8.04 -41.21 -7.31
CA SER A 2 6.86 -40.72 -6.58
C SER A 2 6.00 -39.90 -7.54
N GLY A 3 4.80 -40.39 -7.83
CA GLY A 3 3.86 -39.74 -8.73
C GLY A 3 3.28 -38.49 -8.09
N SER A 4 3.41 -37.35 -8.77
CA SER A 4 2.67 -36.13 -8.44
C SER A 4 1.18 -36.44 -8.49
N ALA A 5 0.50 -36.41 -7.34
CA ALA A 5 -0.97 -36.47 -7.29
C ALA A 5 -1.55 -35.34 -8.15
N LEU A 6 -2.63 -35.62 -8.89
CA LEU A 6 -3.33 -34.59 -9.67
C LEU A 6 -3.88 -33.53 -8.69
N PRO A 7 -3.71 -32.23 -8.98
CA PRO A 7 -4.14 -31.15 -8.09
C PRO A 7 -5.66 -31.19 -7.89
N SER A 8 -6.13 -30.84 -6.69
CA SER A 8 -7.54 -30.87 -6.32
C SER A 8 -8.38 -29.90 -7.19
N PRO A 9 -9.71 -30.07 -7.27
CA PRO A 9 -10.57 -29.09 -7.93
C PRO A 9 -10.41 -27.67 -7.38
N GLU A 10 -10.16 -27.53 -6.07
CA GLU A 10 -9.92 -26.25 -5.39
C GLU A 10 -8.57 -25.66 -5.81
N ASP A 11 -7.51 -26.46 -5.84
CA ASP A 11 -6.18 -26.03 -6.32
C ASP A 11 -6.25 -25.53 -7.75
N ARG A 12 -7.03 -26.20 -8.61
CA ARG A 12 -7.23 -25.78 -9.99
C ARG A 12 -7.99 -24.46 -10.10
N ARG A 13 -8.98 -24.21 -9.24
CA ARG A 13 -9.70 -22.93 -9.19
C ARG A 13 -8.78 -21.81 -8.72
N LEU A 14 -8.04 -22.03 -7.64
CA LEU A 14 -7.06 -21.08 -7.12
C LEU A 14 -6.01 -20.73 -8.19
N ARG A 15 -5.40 -21.73 -8.83
CA ARG A 15 -4.43 -21.50 -9.92
C ARG A 15 -5.02 -20.69 -11.08
N ARG A 16 -6.27 -20.95 -11.47
CA ARG A 16 -6.94 -20.17 -12.52
C ARG A 16 -7.19 -18.73 -12.08
N ARG A 17 -7.59 -18.51 -10.83
CA ARG A 17 -7.78 -17.16 -10.26
C ARG A 17 -6.47 -16.40 -10.21
N LEU A 18 -5.40 -16.99 -9.64
CA LEU A 18 -4.06 -16.39 -9.60
C LEU A 18 -3.54 -16.06 -11.00
N LYS A 19 -3.74 -16.96 -11.96
CA LYS A 19 -3.38 -16.70 -13.37
C LYS A 19 -4.14 -15.50 -13.92
N LYS A 20 -5.45 -15.37 -13.62
CA LYS A 20 -6.26 -14.25 -14.08
C LYS A 20 -5.81 -12.94 -13.45
N VAL A 21 -5.59 -12.90 -12.13
CA VAL A 21 -5.07 -11.71 -11.43
C VAL A 21 -3.73 -11.27 -12.03
N ARG A 22 -2.82 -12.22 -12.24
CA ARG A 22 -1.54 -11.94 -12.90
C ARG A 22 -1.72 -11.34 -14.29
N GLN A 23 -2.61 -11.89 -15.11
CA GLN A 23 -2.91 -11.36 -16.44
C GLN A 23 -3.47 -9.94 -16.39
N THR A 24 -4.34 -9.65 -15.42
CA THR A 24 -4.85 -8.29 -15.19
C THR A 24 -3.72 -7.33 -14.83
N CYS A 25 -2.82 -7.71 -13.91
CA CYS A 25 -1.66 -6.89 -13.54
C CYS A 25 -0.75 -6.63 -14.74
N GLU A 26 -0.45 -7.68 -15.52
CA GLU A 26 0.39 -7.56 -16.72
C GLU A 26 -0.24 -6.64 -17.78
N ALA A 27 -1.57 -6.68 -17.94
CA ALA A 27 -2.30 -5.79 -18.83
C ALA A 27 -2.27 -4.33 -18.36
N LEU A 28 -2.52 -4.07 -17.08
CA LEU A 28 -2.44 -2.71 -16.51
C LEU A 28 -1.03 -2.11 -16.71
N LEU A 29 0.01 -2.86 -16.37
CA LEU A 29 1.39 -2.40 -16.58
C LEU A 29 1.68 -2.14 -18.06
N ALA A 30 1.14 -2.93 -18.98
CA ALA A 30 1.31 -2.68 -20.41
C ALA A 30 0.56 -1.43 -20.89
N ASP A 31 -0.67 -1.21 -20.40
CA ASP A 31 -1.44 -0.02 -20.71
C ASP A 31 -0.75 1.26 -20.21
N TRP A 32 0.06 1.17 -19.15
CA TRP A 32 0.83 2.28 -18.60
C TRP A 32 2.24 2.42 -19.21
N GLY A 33 2.61 1.58 -20.19
CA GLY A 33 3.93 1.59 -20.83
C GLY A 33 5.07 1.06 -19.93
N MET A 34 4.72 0.20 -18.97
CA MET A 34 5.57 -0.36 -17.92
C MET A 34 5.81 -1.86 -18.11
N GLU A 35 5.60 -2.40 -19.30
CA GLU A 35 5.63 -3.84 -19.57
C GLU A 35 7.04 -4.45 -19.50
N HIS A 36 8.08 -3.66 -19.80
CA HIS A 36 9.47 -4.11 -19.87
C HIS A 36 10.36 -3.61 -18.72
N GLY A 37 9.81 -2.89 -17.75
CA GLY A 37 10.55 -2.39 -16.60
C GLY A 37 9.76 -1.34 -15.83
N CYS A 38 9.53 -1.62 -14.56
CA CYS A 38 8.83 -0.73 -13.63
C CYS A 38 9.43 -0.94 -12.24
N GLY A 39 9.93 0.12 -11.62
CA GLY A 39 10.22 0.15 -10.20
C GLY A 39 9.11 0.86 -9.44
N ILE A 40 9.33 1.03 -8.13
CA ILE A 40 8.45 1.79 -7.24
C ILE A 40 8.35 3.24 -7.70
N ASP A 41 9.48 3.87 -8.07
CA ASP A 41 9.51 5.28 -8.46
C ASP A 41 8.66 5.55 -9.70
N GLU A 42 8.74 4.68 -10.72
CA GLU A 42 7.94 4.82 -11.94
C GLU A 42 6.45 4.68 -11.67
N LEU A 43 6.04 3.69 -10.87
CA LEU A 43 4.63 3.50 -10.52
C LEU A 43 4.11 4.64 -9.64
N HIS A 44 4.87 5.02 -8.61
CA HIS A 44 4.54 6.12 -7.71
C HIS A 44 4.33 7.43 -8.47
N HIS A 45 5.24 7.76 -9.38
CA HIS A 45 5.13 8.96 -10.20
C HIS A 45 3.92 8.90 -11.14
N TYR A 46 3.69 7.76 -11.79
CA TYR A 46 2.57 7.56 -12.69
C TYR A 46 1.24 7.72 -11.96
N LEU A 47 1.04 7.02 -10.84
CA LEU A 47 -0.19 7.07 -10.07
C LEU A 47 -0.45 8.47 -9.49
N SER A 48 0.58 9.12 -8.97
CA SER A 48 0.47 10.51 -8.47
C SER A 48 -0.02 11.46 -9.57
N THR A 49 0.49 11.29 -10.79
CA THR A 49 0.15 12.14 -11.94
C THR A 49 -1.25 11.82 -12.49
N GLN A 50 -1.56 10.54 -12.69
CA GLN A 50 -2.86 10.12 -13.24
C GLN A 50 -4.02 10.48 -12.32
N ASN A 51 -3.83 10.30 -11.01
CA ASN A 51 -4.87 10.59 -10.03
C ASN A 51 -4.99 12.08 -9.71
N GLN A 52 -4.05 12.91 -10.18
CA GLN A 52 -3.94 14.33 -9.82
C GLN A 52 -3.90 14.56 -8.31
N ARG A 53 -3.35 13.58 -7.58
CA ARG A 53 -3.18 13.60 -6.12
C ARG A 53 -1.75 13.13 -5.83
N PRO A 54 -0.87 13.98 -5.28
CA PRO A 54 0.46 13.55 -4.87
C PRO A 54 0.36 12.38 -3.88
N ILE A 55 1.24 11.40 -4.01
CA ILE A 55 1.36 10.31 -3.04
C ILE A 55 2.58 10.59 -2.16
N HIS A 56 2.40 10.69 -0.85
CA HIS A 56 3.48 10.90 0.10
C HIS A 56 3.88 9.58 0.77
N LEU A 57 5.15 9.18 0.62
CA LEU A 57 5.72 8.00 1.27
C LEU A 57 6.30 8.41 2.62
N ILE A 58 5.73 7.92 3.72
CA ILE A 58 6.07 8.35 5.08
C ILE A 58 6.60 7.17 5.91
N PRO A 59 7.88 7.16 6.31
CA PRO A 59 8.39 6.13 7.23
C PRO A 59 7.85 6.34 8.63
N MET A 60 7.22 5.32 9.21
CA MET A 60 6.58 5.36 10.54
C MET A 60 6.85 4.08 11.33
N PRO A 61 6.98 4.12 12.67
CA PRO A 61 6.98 2.91 13.49
C PRO A 61 5.55 2.34 13.63
N PHE A 62 5.40 1.04 13.41
CA PHE A 62 4.16 0.30 13.70
C PHE A 62 4.37 -0.61 14.93
N PRO A 63 3.59 -0.48 16.02
CA PRO A 63 3.74 -1.31 17.22
C PRO A 63 3.09 -2.68 17.06
N GLU A 64 2.14 -2.83 16.13
CA GLU A 64 1.53 -4.12 15.82
C GLU A 64 2.38 -4.89 14.80
N ARG A 65 2.78 -6.11 15.16
CA ARG A 65 3.59 -7.00 14.30
C ARG A 65 2.90 -7.45 13.00
N HIS A 66 1.65 -7.05 12.78
CA HIS A 66 0.84 -7.49 11.65
C HIS A 66 0.51 -6.38 10.65
N LEU A 67 0.76 -5.11 11.01
CA LEU A 67 0.64 -3.97 10.11
C LEU A 67 2.03 -3.46 9.80
N PHE A 68 2.40 -3.48 8.53
CA PHE A 68 3.71 -3.01 8.06
C PHE A 68 3.60 -1.79 7.14
N GLY A 69 2.39 -1.51 6.66
CA GLY A 69 2.08 -0.38 5.80
C GLY A 69 0.61 0.01 5.92
N LEU A 70 0.30 1.17 5.35
CA LEU A 70 -1.03 1.75 5.36
C LEU A 70 -1.15 2.77 4.23
N TRP A 71 -2.21 2.68 3.44
CA TRP A 71 -2.63 3.75 2.52
C TRP A 71 -3.83 4.52 3.07
N LEU A 72 -3.64 5.82 3.30
CA LEU A 72 -4.74 6.75 3.56
C LEU A 72 -5.04 7.54 2.30
N LYS A 73 -6.30 7.46 1.86
CA LYS A 73 -6.81 8.24 0.74
C LYS A 73 -7.39 9.54 1.25
N LEU A 74 -6.79 10.66 0.86
CA LEU A 74 -7.31 12.00 1.15
C LEU A 74 -7.69 12.69 -0.15
N ASP A 75 -8.25 13.88 0.01
CA ASP A 75 -8.88 14.65 -1.04
C ASP A 75 -7.86 15.19 -2.06
N ASP A 76 -6.82 15.84 -1.53
CA ASP A 76 -5.81 16.53 -2.32
C ASP A 76 -4.55 15.69 -2.53
N PHE A 77 -4.29 14.71 -1.65
CA PHE A 77 -3.12 13.86 -1.68
C PHE A 77 -3.41 12.48 -1.06
N ASP A 78 -2.53 11.52 -1.30
CA ASP A 78 -2.57 10.19 -0.70
C ASP A 78 -1.36 10.05 0.24
N ILE A 79 -1.50 9.34 1.36
CA ILE A 79 -0.37 8.97 2.23
C ILE A 79 -0.18 7.46 2.16
N ILE A 80 1.05 7.01 1.91
CA ILE A 80 1.49 5.65 2.16
C ILE A 80 2.47 5.69 3.34
N ALA A 81 2.02 5.23 4.50
CA ALA A 81 2.89 5.01 5.64
C ALA A 81 3.50 3.59 5.57
N TYR A 82 4.78 3.45 5.89
CA TYR A 82 5.49 2.15 5.85
C TYR A 82 6.44 1.98 7.04
N GLU A 83 6.67 0.73 7.46
CA GLU A 83 7.50 0.41 8.63
C GLU A 83 8.93 0.91 8.48
N LYS A 84 9.29 1.90 9.30
CA LYS A 84 10.58 2.59 9.29
C LYS A 84 11.76 1.65 9.53
N ALA A 85 11.61 0.67 10.43
CA ALA A 85 12.66 -0.27 10.83
C ALA A 85 12.77 -1.50 9.91
N ALA A 86 11.90 -1.62 8.89
CA ALA A 86 11.95 -2.72 7.94
C ALA A 86 13.25 -2.70 7.11
N SER A 87 13.69 -3.88 6.66
CA SER A 87 14.80 -3.98 5.71
C SER A 87 14.44 -3.28 4.39
N ALA A 88 15.44 -2.85 3.62
CA ALA A 88 15.19 -2.17 2.34
C ALA A 88 14.25 -2.95 1.42
N SER A 89 14.42 -4.27 1.29
CA SER A 89 13.55 -5.12 0.48
C SER A 89 12.12 -5.25 1.04
N HIS A 90 11.96 -5.24 2.38
CA HIS A 90 10.64 -5.24 2.97
C HIS A 90 9.94 -3.89 2.79
N LYS A 91 10.66 -2.75 2.93
CA LYS A 91 10.12 -1.43 2.60
C LYS A 91 9.64 -1.37 1.15
N GLU A 92 10.45 -1.88 0.22
CA GLU A 92 10.07 -1.99 -1.20
C GLU A 92 8.77 -2.78 -1.39
N HIS A 93 8.64 -3.93 -0.73
CA HIS A 93 7.42 -4.74 -0.77
C HIS A 93 6.21 -4.01 -0.23
N ILE A 94 6.33 -3.42 0.96
CA ILE A 94 5.25 -2.67 1.61
C ILE A 94 4.77 -1.55 0.68
N ILE A 95 5.69 -0.73 0.17
CA ILE A 95 5.33 0.40 -0.68
C ILE A 95 4.70 -0.08 -2.00
N ALA A 96 5.27 -1.10 -2.65
CA ALA A 96 4.71 -1.66 -3.87
C ALA A 96 3.31 -2.26 -3.65
N HIS A 97 3.06 -2.86 -2.48
CA HIS A 97 1.77 -3.39 -2.08
C HIS A 97 0.73 -2.28 -1.91
N GLU A 98 1.05 -1.23 -1.16
CA GLU A 98 0.12 -0.09 -0.97
C GLU A 98 -0.13 0.69 -2.27
N LEU A 99 0.90 0.89 -3.11
CA LEU A 99 0.72 1.46 -4.45
C LEU A 99 -0.19 0.59 -5.32
N SER A 100 -0.17 -0.73 -5.13
CA SER A 100 -1.02 -1.63 -5.89
C SER A 100 -2.50 -1.48 -5.50
N HIS A 101 -2.82 -1.19 -4.24
CA HIS A 101 -4.19 -0.84 -3.85
C HIS A 101 -4.69 0.43 -4.56
N ILE A 102 -3.83 1.45 -4.69
CA ILE A 102 -4.14 2.66 -5.46
C ILE A 102 -4.35 2.30 -6.94
N ALA A 103 -3.46 1.48 -7.50
CA ALA A 103 -3.45 1.07 -8.90
C ALA A 103 -4.75 0.36 -9.33
N PHE A 104 -5.33 -0.44 -8.45
CA PHE A 104 -6.63 -1.10 -8.67
C PHE A 104 -7.84 -0.27 -8.22
N ALA A 105 -7.63 0.95 -7.71
CA ALA A 105 -8.66 1.80 -7.13
C ALA A 105 -9.49 1.08 -6.06
N HIS A 106 -8.82 0.28 -5.22
CA HIS A 106 -9.45 -0.32 -4.04
C HIS A 106 -9.92 0.77 -3.09
N ARG A 107 -10.79 0.37 -2.17
CA ARG A 107 -11.15 1.23 -1.05
C ARG A 107 -9.92 1.30 -0.16
N GLY A 108 -9.28 2.47 -0.09
CA GLY A 108 -8.05 2.64 0.70
C GLY A 108 -8.25 2.19 2.13
N SER A 109 -7.15 2.00 2.86
CA SER A 109 -7.24 1.42 4.20
C SER A 109 -8.21 2.21 5.08
N VAL A 110 -8.17 3.54 5.01
CA VAL A 110 -9.15 4.41 5.63
C VAL A 110 -9.66 5.41 4.59
N GLU A 111 -10.98 5.45 4.40
CA GLU A 111 -11.66 6.48 3.60
C GLU A 111 -12.25 7.53 4.55
N PHE A 112 -11.95 8.81 4.31
CA PHE A 112 -12.59 9.93 5.01
C PHE A 112 -13.50 10.67 4.03
N ASP A 113 -14.69 11.08 4.49
CA ASP A 113 -15.63 11.89 3.68
C ASP A 113 -15.31 13.39 3.83
N HIS A 114 -15.44 14.08 2.70
CA HIS A 114 -14.89 15.39 2.31
C HIS A 114 -15.25 16.60 3.20
N SER A 115 -16.23 16.49 4.11
CA SER A 115 -16.72 17.66 4.85
C SER A 115 -15.89 18.02 6.08
N ASP A 116 -14.95 17.16 6.48
CA ASP A 116 -14.49 17.19 7.86
C ASP A 116 -13.03 16.69 8.00
N THR A 117 -12.24 16.41 6.95
CA THR A 117 -10.87 15.86 7.12
C THR A 117 -9.91 16.78 7.89
N SER A 118 -10.03 18.10 7.71
CA SER A 118 -9.27 19.13 8.43
C SER A 118 -9.79 19.43 9.84
N GLN A 119 -10.95 18.89 10.24
CA GLN A 119 -11.59 19.10 11.55
C GLN A 119 -11.72 17.76 12.33
N LEU A 120 -12.08 16.67 11.66
CA LEU A 120 -12.04 15.28 12.11
C LEU A 120 -10.70 14.94 12.69
N PHE A 121 -9.59 15.07 11.95
CA PHE A 121 -8.33 14.74 12.59
C PHE A 121 -8.09 15.68 13.79
N THR A 122 -8.52 16.95 13.72
CA THR A 122 -8.31 17.97 14.76
C THR A 122 -9.03 17.68 16.08
N ASP A 123 -10.17 17.01 16.01
CA ASP A 123 -11.01 16.66 17.17
C ASP A 123 -11.17 15.14 17.40
N VAL A 124 -10.55 14.27 16.59
CA VAL A 124 -10.65 12.81 16.73
C VAL A 124 -9.55 12.29 17.66
N GLU A 125 -10.00 11.69 18.76
CA GLU A 125 -9.16 11.01 19.74
C GLU A 125 -8.27 9.93 19.09
N PRO A 126 -6.99 9.80 19.48
CA PRO A 126 -6.08 8.78 18.93
C PRO A 126 -6.63 7.35 18.96
N ALA A 127 -7.45 7.00 19.96
CA ALA A 127 -8.10 5.70 20.07
C ALA A 127 -9.11 5.43 18.93
N VAL A 128 -9.74 6.47 18.40
CA VAL A 128 -10.64 6.36 17.24
C VAL A 128 -9.84 6.19 15.96
N VAL A 129 -8.71 6.90 15.80
CA VAL A 129 -7.76 6.67 14.71
C VAL A 129 -7.27 5.22 14.75
N GLN A 130 -6.83 4.74 15.91
CA GLN A 130 -6.44 3.34 16.09
C GLN A 130 -7.56 2.36 15.69
N SER A 131 -8.79 2.61 16.13
CA SER A 131 -9.94 1.76 15.77
C SER A 131 -10.22 1.76 14.27
N MET A 132 -10.10 2.92 13.60
CA MET A 132 -10.28 3.02 12.14
C MET A 132 -9.19 2.24 11.40
N LEU A 133 -7.93 2.38 11.81
CA LEU A 133 -6.80 1.64 11.27
C LEU A 133 -6.97 0.12 11.43
N MET A 134 -7.45 -0.33 12.59
CA MET A 134 -7.67 -1.75 12.88
C MET A 134 -8.86 -2.38 12.15
N ARG A 135 -9.84 -1.55 11.77
CA ARG A 135 -11.02 -1.98 10.99
C ARG A 135 -10.75 -2.00 9.49
N SER A 136 -9.65 -1.39 9.06
CA SER A 136 -9.17 -1.49 7.71
C SER A 136 -8.65 -2.89 7.43
N ARG A 137 -9.45 -3.70 6.74
CA ARG A 137 -8.96 -4.96 6.17
C ARG A 137 -9.46 -5.01 4.74
N TYR A 138 -8.54 -5.13 3.81
CA TYR A 138 -8.86 -5.41 2.42
C TYR A 138 -9.48 -6.81 2.32
N SER A 139 -10.29 -7.03 1.30
CA SER A 139 -10.81 -8.37 1.01
C SER A 139 -9.70 -9.29 0.51
N ASP A 140 -9.86 -10.61 0.66
CA ASP A 140 -8.91 -11.60 0.12
C ASP A 140 -8.67 -11.44 -1.40
N ASP A 141 -9.64 -10.86 -2.12
CA ASP A 141 -9.53 -10.57 -3.55
C ASP A 141 -8.61 -9.36 -3.79
N GLU A 142 -8.83 -8.27 -3.06
CA GLU A 142 -8.02 -7.05 -3.11
C GLU A 142 -6.58 -7.29 -2.65
N GLU A 143 -6.38 -8.04 -1.56
CA GLU A 143 -5.06 -8.46 -1.07
C GLU A 143 -4.30 -9.27 -2.12
N GLN A 144 -5.00 -10.18 -2.80
CA GLN A 144 -4.38 -11.01 -3.83
C GLN A 144 -3.96 -10.19 -5.05
N GLU A 145 -4.77 -9.19 -5.44
CA GLU A 145 -4.45 -8.27 -6.53
C GLU A 145 -3.23 -7.42 -6.19
N ALA A 146 -3.21 -6.82 -4.99
CA ALA A 146 -2.10 -6.01 -4.52
C ALA A 146 -0.79 -6.80 -4.42
N GLU A 147 -0.83 -7.97 -3.79
CA GLU A 147 0.34 -8.83 -3.62
C GLU A 147 0.91 -9.33 -4.97
N THR A 148 0.03 -9.64 -5.93
CA THR A 148 0.46 -10.08 -7.26
C THR A 148 1.12 -8.95 -8.04
N MET A 149 0.55 -7.75 -8.00
CA MET A 149 1.09 -6.57 -8.67
C MET A 149 2.42 -6.15 -8.03
N ALA A 150 2.51 -6.08 -6.71
CA ALA A 150 3.74 -5.77 -5.98
C ALA A 150 4.86 -6.74 -6.36
N SER A 151 4.57 -8.05 -6.35
CA SER A 151 5.51 -9.09 -6.76
C SER A 151 5.99 -8.92 -8.21
N LEU A 152 5.09 -8.52 -9.12
CA LEU A 152 5.43 -8.27 -10.53
C LEU A 152 6.32 -7.03 -10.70
N ILE A 153 6.01 -5.94 -10.01
CA ILE A 153 6.80 -4.70 -10.04
C ILE A 153 8.21 -4.99 -9.53
N LEU A 154 8.33 -5.59 -8.34
CA LEU A 154 9.63 -5.89 -7.75
C LEU A 154 10.46 -6.87 -8.60
N ALA A 155 9.81 -7.84 -9.24
CA ALA A 155 10.49 -8.77 -10.14
C ALA A 155 10.99 -8.08 -11.44
N ARG A 156 10.38 -6.96 -11.85
CA ARG A 156 10.73 -6.18 -13.05
C ARG A 156 11.58 -4.95 -12.74
N ALA A 157 11.73 -4.59 -11.47
CA ALA A 157 12.48 -3.42 -11.05
C ALA A 157 13.94 -3.55 -11.50
N THR A 158 14.38 -2.60 -12.33
CA THR A 158 15.76 -2.55 -12.83
C THR A 158 16.67 -1.72 -11.95
N LYS A 159 16.08 -0.96 -11.01
CA LYS A 159 16.74 -0.11 -10.03
C LYS A 159 16.17 -0.44 -8.66
N ARG A 160 17.02 -0.38 -7.63
CA ARG A 160 16.55 -0.39 -6.24
C ARG A 160 15.91 0.94 -5.92
N TRP A 161 14.85 0.89 -5.15
CA TRP A 161 14.28 2.09 -4.56
C TRP A 161 15.27 2.63 -3.53
N LEU A 162 15.54 3.93 -3.62
CA LEU A 162 16.38 4.62 -2.65
C LEU A 162 15.46 5.42 -1.74
N GLU A 163 15.54 5.13 -0.44
CA GLU A 163 14.77 5.86 0.55
C GLU A 163 15.09 7.36 0.44
N PRO A 164 14.11 8.18 0.08
CA PRO A 164 14.34 9.60 -0.14
C PRO A 164 14.60 10.33 1.17
N ALA A 165 15.37 11.42 1.11
CA ALA A 165 15.58 12.31 2.25
C ALA A 165 14.42 13.32 2.46
N TRP A 166 13.22 13.03 1.94
CA TRP A 166 12.09 13.95 2.02
C TRP A 166 11.52 13.95 3.44
N GLY A 167 11.35 15.13 4.02
CA GLY A 167 10.57 15.29 5.24
C GLY A 167 9.07 15.14 4.94
N VAL A 168 8.28 14.96 5.99
CA VAL A 168 6.81 15.03 5.89
C VAL A 168 6.44 16.41 5.35
N PRO A 169 5.70 16.51 4.22
CA PRO A 169 5.21 17.79 3.72
C PRO A 169 4.36 18.51 4.77
N GLU A 170 4.34 19.84 4.75
CA GLU A 170 3.60 20.65 5.74
C GLU A 170 2.11 20.31 5.71
N GLU A 171 1.56 20.08 4.52
CA GLU A 171 0.16 19.66 4.32
C GLU A 171 -0.18 18.30 4.95
N ALA A 172 0.81 17.41 5.11
CA ALA A 172 0.63 16.06 5.66
C ALA A 172 1.01 15.97 7.15
N ALA A 173 1.71 16.97 7.69
CA ALA A 173 2.35 16.89 9.01
C ALA A 173 1.36 16.61 10.16
N GLU A 174 0.21 17.29 10.16
CA GLU A 174 -0.81 17.14 11.20
C GLU A 174 -1.46 15.75 11.18
N ILE A 175 -1.73 15.22 9.98
CA ILE A 175 -2.31 13.90 9.78
C ILE A 175 -1.30 12.82 10.19
N VAL A 176 -0.04 12.95 9.77
CA VAL A 176 1.03 12.01 10.14
C VAL A 176 1.21 11.94 11.64
N ALA A 177 1.28 13.08 12.34
CA ALA A 177 1.43 13.10 13.80
C ALA A 177 0.29 12.36 14.52
N ARG A 178 -0.93 12.37 13.95
CA ARG A 178 -2.07 11.64 14.51
C ARG A 178 -2.05 10.17 14.23
N ILE A 179 -1.65 9.78 13.03
CA ILE A 179 -1.42 8.37 12.71
C ILE A 179 -0.35 7.82 13.66
N GLU A 180 0.76 8.53 13.89
CA GLU A 180 1.81 8.12 14.85
C GLU A 180 1.24 7.92 16.27
N ASN A 181 0.41 8.85 16.75
CA ASN A 181 -0.22 8.74 18.06
C ASN A 181 -1.25 7.59 18.16
N GLY A 182 -2.02 7.35 17.10
CA GLY A 182 -3.06 6.31 17.06
C GLY A 182 -2.51 4.91 16.81
N VAL A 183 -1.47 4.80 15.99
CA VAL A 183 -0.74 3.55 15.75
C VAL A 183 -0.11 3.08 17.05
N GLY A 184 0.45 3.99 17.85
CA GLY A 184 0.98 3.74 19.19
C GLY A 184 2.50 3.83 19.19
N ASN A 185 3.06 4.62 20.10
CA ASN A 185 4.49 4.88 20.15
C ASN A 185 5.20 3.74 20.91
N PRO A 186 6.13 2.97 20.29
CA PRO A 186 6.79 1.84 20.97
C PRO A 186 7.67 2.27 22.15
N ASP A 187 8.02 3.55 22.27
CA ASP A 187 8.84 4.11 23.36
C ASP A 187 8.04 4.45 24.65
N GLN A 188 6.74 4.16 24.71
CA GLN A 188 5.91 4.37 25.92
C GLN A 188 5.55 3.04 26.62
N SER A 189 6.53 2.16 26.84
CA SER A 189 6.37 0.93 27.63
C SER A 189 7.55 0.68 28.56
#